data_AF-A0A183J500-F1
#
_entry.id   AF-A0A183J500-F1
#
_cell.length_a   1.000
_cell.length_b   1.000
_cell.length_c   1.000
_cell.angle_alpha   90.00
_cell.angle_beta   90.00
_cell.angle_gamma   90.00
#
_symmetry.space_group_name_H-M   'P 1'
#
loop_
_entity.id
_entity.type
_entity.pdbx_description
1 polymer ?
#
loop_
_entity_poly.entity_id
_entity_poly.type
_entity_poly.pdbx_seq_one_letter_code
_entity_poly.pdbx_strand_id
1 'polypeptide(L)'
;MDSLGDSGSEHKIDPQLASFIEEESQRQQFQVLVHTLTNSCWDVCIGERVGPKMDGKASTCMTNCVNRFIDATNFIAKRLEEHNKQMQ
;
A
#
# COMPACT_ATOMS: atom_id res chain seq x y z
N MET A 1 39.11 1.68 -40.04
CA MET A 1 37.94 2.48 -39.65
C MET A 1 36.87 1.52 -39.13
N ASP A 2 37.26 0.65 -38.20
CA ASP A 2 37.40 0.87 -36.75
C ASP A 2 36.00 0.86 -36.12
N SER A 3 35.50 -0.33 -35.80
CA SER A 3 35.62 -0.95 -34.46
C SER A 3 34.67 -0.28 -33.47
N LEU A 4 33.51 -0.90 -33.25
CA LEU A 4 32.76 -0.79 -32.00
C LEU A 4 32.57 -2.20 -31.46
N GLY A 5 33.67 -2.71 -30.91
CA GLY A 5 33.63 -3.73 -29.88
C GLY A 5 33.50 -3.07 -28.52
N ASP A 6 32.78 -3.78 -27.65
CA ASP A 6 32.92 -3.81 -26.19
C ASP A 6 32.60 -2.52 -25.40
N SER A 7 31.54 -2.59 -24.59
CA SER A 7 31.70 -2.74 -23.14
C SER A 7 30.33 -2.67 -22.48
N GLY A 8 30.06 -3.65 -21.60
CA GLY A 8 28.88 -3.66 -20.75
C GLY A 8 28.76 -2.34 -20.00
N SER A 9 27.76 -1.54 -20.36
CA SER A 9 27.44 -0.32 -19.64
C SER A 9 26.86 -0.72 -18.29
N GLU A 10 27.66 -0.62 -17.25
CA GLU A 10 27.19 -0.46 -15.87
C GLU A 10 26.34 0.82 -15.86
N HIS A 11 25.04 0.65 -16.10
CA HIS A 11 24.08 1.74 -16.10
C HIS A 11 23.90 2.19 -14.66
N LYS A 12 24.77 3.11 -14.21
CA LYS A 12 24.60 3.81 -12.95
C LYS A 12 23.26 4.52 -13.01
N ILE A 13 22.27 4.01 -12.29
CA ILE A 13 20.96 4.64 -12.17
C ILE A 13 21.20 6.05 -11.66
N ASP A 14 20.71 7.05 -12.41
CA ASP A 14 20.79 8.45 -12.02
C ASP A 14 20.20 8.62 -10.59
N PRO A 15 20.94 9.16 -9.63
CA PRO A 15 20.44 9.36 -8.26
C PRO A 15 19.11 10.12 -8.18
N GLN A 16 18.88 11.07 -9.10
CA GLN A 16 17.61 11.79 -9.21
C GLN A 16 16.48 10.86 -9.65
N LEU A 17 16.73 9.98 -10.62
CA LEU A 17 15.76 8.98 -11.06
C LEU A 17 15.48 7.95 -9.96
N ALA A 18 16.49 7.53 -9.21
CA ALA A 18 16.32 6.61 -8.08
C ALA A 18 15.39 7.23 -7.00
N SER A 19 15.62 8.49 -6.63
CA SER A 19 14.76 9.21 -5.69
C SER A 19 13.33 9.37 -6.21
N PHE A 20 13.15 9.68 -7.49
CA PHE A 20 11.83 9.78 -8.10
C PHE A 20 11.08 8.45 -8.07
N ILE A 21 11.77 7.34 -8.38
CA ILE A 21 11.18 5.99 -8.33
C ILE A 21 10.75 5.64 -6.90
N GLU A 22 11.55 6.00 -5.89
CA GLU A 22 11.19 5.75 -4.49
C GLU A 22 9.92 6.52 -4.09
N GLU A 23 9.83 7.80 -4.42
CA GLU A 23 8.67 8.64 -4.12
C GLU A 23 7.40 8.11 -4.80
N GLU A 24 7.47 7.82 -6.10
CA GLU A 24 6.32 7.29 -6.84
C GLU A 24 5.94 5.87 -6.40
N SER A 25 6.91 5.04 -5.99
CA SER A 25 6.64 3.73 -5.41
C SER A 25 5.87 3.84 -4.09
N GLN A 26 6.28 4.75 -3.19
CA GLN A 26 5.55 5.00 -1.95
C GLN A 26 4.13 5.50 -2.23
N ARG A 27 3.99 6.40 -3.20
CA ARG A 27 2.68 6.92 -3.62
C ARG A 27 1.78 5.82 -4.18
N GLN A 28 2.32 4.94 -5.02
CA GLN A 28 1.58 3.81 -5.57
C GLN A 28 1.13 2.85 -4.47
N GLN A 29 2.02 2.50 -3.54
CA GLN A 29 1.68 1.64 -2.39
C GLN A 29 0.56 2.25 -1.54
N PHE A 30 0.60 3.55 -1.30
CA PHE A 30 -0.48 4.26 -0.62
C PHE A 30 -1.82 4.16 -1.36
N GLN A 31 -1.83 4.34 -2.68
CA GLN A 31 -3.07 4.20 -3.47
C GLN A 31 -3.63 2.78 -3.39
N VAL A 32 -2.77 1.76 -3.47
CA VAL A 32 -3.18 0.35 -3.30
C VAL A 32 -3.80 0.12 -1.92
N LEU A 33 -3.21 0.69 -0.87
CA LEU A 33 -3.76 0.60 0.49
C LEU A 33 -5.15 1.26 0.58
N VAL A 34 -5.30 2.48 0.03
CA VAL A 34 -6.59 3.19 0.00
C VAL A 34 -7.65 2.36 -0.71
N HIS A 35 -7.33 1.78 -1.88
CA HIS A 35 -8.27 0.93 -2.61
C HIS A 35 -8.63 -0.34 -1.83
N THR A 36 -7.64 -0.98 -1.18
CA THR A 36 -7.84 -2.18 -0.37
C THR A 36 -8.78 -1.91 0.81
N LEU A 37 -8.51 -0.85 1.58
CA LEU A 37 -9.34 -0.43 2.70
C LEU A 37 -10.75 -0.05 2.24
N THR A 38 -10.85 0.69 1.13
CA THR A 38 -12.15 1.09 0.56
C THR A 38 -12.99 -0.13 0.22
N ASN A 39 -12.44 -1.09 -0.53
CA ASN A 39 -13.18 -2.29 -0.92
C ASN A 39 -13.58 -3.13 0.30
N SER A 40 -12.63 -3.42 1.20
CA SER A 40 -12.90 -4.23 2.38
C SER A 40 -13.93 -3.61 3.30
N CYS A 41 -13.85 -2.30 3.54
CA CYS A 41 -14.79 -1.62 4.43
C CYS A 41 -16.13 -1.32 3.75
N TRP A 42 -16.16 -1.21 2.42
CA TRP A 42 -17.40 -1.14 1.67
C TRP A 42 -18.22 -2.41 1.87
N ASP A 43 -17.62 -3.59 1.69
CA ASP A 43 -18.30 -4.88 1.85
C ASP A 43 -18.83 -5.10 3.28
N VAL A 44 -18.14 -4.55 4.29
CA VAL A 44 -18.54 -4.66 5.70
C VAL A 44 -19.65 -3.67 6.07
N CYS A 45 -19.56 -2.43 5.58
CA CYS A 45 -20.36 -1.33 6.11
C CYS A 45 -21.54 -0.92 5.22
N ILE A 46 -21.51 -1.23 3.93
CA ILE A 46 -22.51 -0.78 2.97
C ILE A 46 -23.39 -1.96 2.56
N GLY A 47 -24.68 -1.89 2.91
CA GLY A 47 -25.67 -2.89 2.53
C GLY A 47 -26.20 -2.71 1.10
N GLU A 48 -27.14 -3.58 0.70
CA GLU A 48 -27.69 -3.64 -0.66
C GLU A 48 -28.34 -2.33 -1.15
N ARG A 49 -28.90 -1.52 -0.24
CA ARG A 49 -29.56 -0.26 -0.59
C ARG A 49 -28.63 0.91 -0.32
N VAL A 50 -28.14 1.51 -1.40
CA VAL A 50 -27.34 2.73 -1.35
C VAL A 50 -28.24 3.93 -1.60
N GLY A 51 -28.32 4.82 -0.61
CA GLY A 51 -29.01 6.11 -0.73
C GLY A 51 -28.16 7.17 -1.46
N PRO A 52 -28.72 8.35 -1.76
CA PRO A 52 -27.98 9.45 -2.40
C PRO A 52 -26.84 10.02 -1.54
N LYS A 53 -26.82 9.67 -0.25
CA LYS A 53 -25.75 9.99 0.70
C LYS A 53 -25.52 8.79 1.61
N MET A 54 -24.29 8.63 2.08
CA MET A 54 -23.97 7.70 3.15
C MET A 54 -24.71 8.15 4.41
N ASP A 55 -25.49 7.25 5.00
CA ASP A 55 -26.19 7.54 6.26
C ASP A 55 -25.21 7.58 7.44
N GLY A 56 -25.66 8.06 8.60
CA GLY A 56 -24.80 8.20 9.77
C GLY A 56 -24.23 6.87 10.27
N LYS A 57 -24.98 5.76 10.15
CA LYS A 57 -24.53 4.44 10.60
C LYS A 57 -23.41 3.92 9.70
N ALA A 58 -23.58 4.03 8.38
CA ALA A 58 -22.58 3.65 7.40
C ALA A 58 -21.31 4.51 7.55
N SER A 59 -21.44 5.81 7.80
CA SER A 59 -20.28 6.69 8.04
C SER A 59 -19.51 6.32 9.30
N THR A 60 -20.19 6.09 10.43
CA THR A 60 -19.53 5.61 11.66
C THR A 60 -18.90 4.23 11.47
N CYS A 61 -19.57 3.32 10.77
CA CYS A 61 -19.01 2.01 10.45
C CYS A 61 -17.73 2.13 9.63
N MET A 62 -17.72 2.95 8.57
CA MET A 62 -16.56 3.14 7.69
C MET A 62 -15.33 3.61 8.47
N THR A 63 -15.49 4.63 9.32
CA THR A 63 -14.41 5.13 10.20
C THR A 63 -13.88 4.03 11.12
N ASN A 64 -14.78 3.27 11.75
CA ASN A 64 -14.39 2.19 12.66
C ASN A 64 -13.70 1.04 11.91
N CYS A 65 -14.21 0.67 10.73
CA CYS A 65 -13.65 -0.40 9.92
C CYS A 65 -12.21 -0.09 9.51
N VAL A 66 -11.95 1.11 8.97
CA VAL A 66 -10.59 1.50 8.56
C VAL A 66 -9.63 1.49 9.74
N ASN A 67 -10.02 2.09 10.88
CA ASN A 67 -9.19 2.11 12.08
C ASN A 67 -8.87 0.69 12.56
N ARG A 68 -9.88 -0.19 12.64
CA ARG A 68 -9.70 -1.58 13.08
C ARG A 68 -8.87 -2.41 12.11
N PHE A 69 -9.02 -2.19 10.79
CA PHE A 69 -8.20 -2.88 9.79
C PHE A 69 -6.72 -2.53 9.94
N ILE A 70 -6.41 -1.23 10.12
CA ILE A 70 -5.04 -0.76 10.33
C ILE A 70 -4.49 -1.31 11.65
N ASP A 71 -5.25 -1.26 12.74
CA ASP A 71 -4.85 -1.80 14.04
C ASP A 71 -4.51 -3.29 13.95
N ALA A 72 -5.38 -4.09 13.30
CA ALA A 72 -5.19 -5.52 13.13
C ALA A 72 -3.98 -5.84 12.24
N THR A 73 -3.81 -5.11 11.14
CA THR A 73 -2.67 -5.27 10.23
C THR A 73 -1.36 -4.97 10.95
N ASN A 74 -1.30 -3.87 11.71
CA ASN A 74 -0.14 -3.51 12.51
C ASN A 74 0.17 -4.54 13.59
N PHE A 75 -0.86 -5.07 14.26
CA PHE A 75 -0.69 -6.12 15.26
C PHE A 75 -0.08 -7.39 14.65
N ILE A 76 -0.61 -7.86 13.51
CA ILE A 76 -0.10 -9.03 12.80
C ILE A 76 1.33 -8.80 12.32
N ALA A 77 1.61 -7.65 11.69
CA ALA A 77 2.94 -7.32 11.19
C ALA A 77 4.00 -7.33 12.30
N LYS A 78 3.70 -6.70 13.44
CA LYS A 78 4.59 -6.70 14.62
C LYS A 78 4.85 -8.12 15.12
N ARG A 79 3.82 -8.95 15.22
CA ARG A 79 3.96 -10.32 15.69
C ARG A 79 4.80 -11.19 14.74
N LEU A 80 4.66 -10.97 13.43
CA LEU A 80 5.49 -11.63 12.42
C LEU A 80 6.94 -11.19 12.51
N GLU A 81 7.20 -9.89 12.69
CA GLU A 81 8.55 -9.37 12.88
C GLU A 81 9.23 -9.97 14.12
N GLU A 82 8.52 -10.03 15.25
CA GLU A 82 9.00 -10.67 16.47
C GLU A 82 9.33 -12.16 16.27
N HIS A 83 8.47 -12.88 15.55
CA HIS A 83 8.69 -14.29 15.25
C HIS A 83 9.91 -14.49 14.34
N ASN A 84 10.08 -13.65 13.32
CA ASN A 84 11.23 -13.74 12.40
C ASN A 84 12.56 -13.49 13.12
N LYS A 85 12.59 -12.61 14.12
CA LYS A 85 13.78 -12.36 14.96
C LYS A 85 14.15 -13.56 15.84
N GLN A 86 13.20 -14.44 16.19
CA GLN A 86 13.46 -15.64 16.99
C GLN A 86 14.06 -16.79 16.16
N MET A 87 13.92 -16.73 14.83
CA MET A 87 14.41 -17.74 13.90
C MET A 87 15.78 -17.41 13.28
N GLN A 88 16.36 -16.26 13.63
CA GLN A 88 17.72 -15.83 13.26
C GLN A 88 18.65 -15.99 14.46
#